data_AF-A0A0A2WR60-F1
#
_entry.id   AF-A0A0A2WR60-F1
#
_cell.length_a   1.000
_cell.length_b   1.000
_cell.length_c   1.000
_cell.angle_alpha   90.00
_cell.angle_beta   90.00
_cell.angle_gamma   90.00
#
_symmetry.space_group_name_H-M   'P 1'
#
loop_
_entity.id
_entity.type
_entity.pdbx_description
1 polymer ?
#
loop_
_entity_poly.entity_id
_entity_poly.type
_entity_poly.pdbx_seq_one_letter_code
_entity_poly.pdbx_strand_id
1 'polypeptide(L)'
;MVLRRNPNPPVQGWTPTEAEWRVYTLCDGRRTEEEVARESGLGEEAYLILARLLRQGLVQPVEGARELCERIVRLLEAHLGGRAKPFAERLRACDSRERLEEEALKVALKVKLTLDKKAGEALEKAIREIFR
;
A
#
# COMPACT_ATOMS: atom_id res chain seq x y z
N MET A 1 -5.55 7.45 -1.96
CA MET A 1 -5.92 6.09 -2.39
C MET A 1 -5.21 5.77 -3.69
N VAL A 2 -4.67 4.57 -3.82
CA VAL A 2 -3.97 4.07 -5.01
C VAL A 2 -4.64 2.78 -5.47
N LEU A 3 -4.50 2.43 -6.75
CA LEU A 3 -5.12 1.25 -7.32
C LEU A 3 -4.15 0.07 -7.28
N ARG A 4 -4.58 -1.05 -6.71
CA ARG A 4 -3.83 -2.30 -6.66
C ARG A 4 -4.61 -3.43 -7.31
N ARG A 5 -3.93 -4.29 -8.06
CA ARG A 5 -4.47 -5.59 -8.50
C ARG A 5 -4.94 -6.41 -7.30
N ASN A 6 -6.15 -6.95 -7.38
CA ASN A 6 -6.69 -7.80 -6.34
C ASN A 6 -5.94 -9.15 -6.36
N PRO A 7 -5.29 -9.56 -5.25
CA PRO A 7 -4.60 -10.85 -5.19
C PRO A 7 -5.55 -12.06 -5.26
N ASN A 8 -6.84 -11.86 -4.94
CA ASN A 8 -7.87 -12.89 -4.96
C ASN A 8 -9.08 -12.40 -5.79
N PRO A 9 -8.94 -12.30 -7.13
CA PRO A 9 -10.01 -11.80 -7.99
C PRO A 9 -11.21 -12.77 -7.98
N PRO A 10 -12.45 -12.26 -7.94
CA PRO A 10 -13.65 -13.10 -7.92
C PRO A 10 -13.97 -13.70 -9.31
N VAL A 11 -13.44 -13.11 -10.38
CA VAL A 11 -13.66 -13.58 -11.76
C VAL A 11 -12.58 -14.61 -12.13
N GLN A 12 -13.00 -15.83 -12.45
CA GLN A 12 -12.12 -16.84 -13.05
C GLN A 12 -12.16 -16.73 -14.57
N GLY A 13 -11.00 -16.78 -15.24
CA GLY A 13 -10.91 -16.81 -16.71
C GLY A 13 -11.09 -15.46 -17.42
N TRP A 14 -10.74 -14.34 -16.78
CA TRP A 14 -10.78 -13.02 -17.40
C TRP A 14 -9.80 -12.93 -18.60
N THR A 15 -10.34 -12.61 -19.79
CA THR A 15 -9.58 -12.42 -21.04
C THR A 15 -9.61 -10.94 -21.46
N PRO A 16 -8.61 -10.14 -21.07
CA PRO A 16 -8.59 -8.70 -21.34
C PRO A 16 -8.34 -8.37 -22.80
N THR A 17 -8.88 -7.23 -23.25
CA THR A 17 -8.36 -6.54 -24.44
C THR A 17 -6.99 -5.93 -24.16
N GLU A 18 -6.26 -5.48 -25.20
CA GLU A 18 -4.97 -4.83 -25.02
C GLU A 18 -5.08 -3.56 -24.14
N ALA A 19 -6.14 -2.76 -24.35
CA ALA A 19 -6.41 -1.57 -23.56
C ALA A 19 -6.71 -1.93 -22.09
N GLU A 20 -7.53 -2.95 -21.85
CA GLU A 20 -7.84 -3.44 -20.50
C GLU A 20 -6.59 -3.95 -19.79
N TRP A 21 -5.73 -4.70 -20.49
CA TRP A 21 -4.46 -5.19 -19.95
C TRP A 21 -3.51 -4.05 -19.59
N ARG A 22 -3.42 -3.02 -20.44
CA ARG A 22 -2.57 -1.85 -20.20
C ARG A 22 -2.98 -1.12 -18.94
N VAL A 23 -4.28 -0.82 -18.77
CA VAL A 23 -4.79 -0.17 -17.56
C VAL A 23 -4.61 -1.06 -16.32
N TYR A 24 -4.90 -2.36 -16.45
CA TYR A 24 -4.77 -3.32 -15.35
C TYR A 24 -3.35 -3.45 -14.83
N THR A 25 -2.34 -3.47 -15.70
CA THR A 25 -0.93 -3.61 -15.30
C THR A 25 -0.39 -2.37 -14.59
N LEU A 26 -0.93 -1.18 -14.87
CA LEU A 26 -0.60 0.07 -14.16
C LEU A 26 -1.17 0.15 -12.74
N CYS A 27 -2.17 -0.68 -12.40
CA CYS A 27 -2.75 -0.78 -11.06
C CYS A 27 -1.84 -1.58 -10.10
N ASP A 28 -0.63 -1.08 -9.88
CA ASP A 28 0.44 -1.75 -9.12
C ASP A 28 0.49 -1.38 -7.64
N GLY A 29 -0.50 -0.64 -7.13
CA GLY A 29 -0.55 -0.16 -5.75
C GLY A 29 0.28 1.10 -5.51
N ARG A 30 0.73 1.80 -6.57
CA ARG A 30 1.50 3.04 -6.47
C ARG A 30 0.79 4.23 -7.09
N ARG A 31 -0.08 3.99 -8.07
CA ARG A 31 -0.73 5.03 -8.88
C ARG A 31 -2.15 5.33 -8.43
N THR A 32 -2.54 6.59 -8.49
CA THR A 32 -3.96 7.00 -8.40
C THR A 32 -4.71 6.70 -9.70
N GLU A 33 -6.03 6.86 -9.69
CA GLU A 33 -6.85 6.73 -10.90
C GLU A 33 -6.39 7.70 -12.01
N GLU A 34 -6.08 8.94 -11.65
CA GLU A 34 -5.61 9.97 -12.58
C GLU A 34 -4.24 9.62 -13.17
N GLU A 35 -3.34 9.09 -12.36
CA GLU A 35 -2.02 8.67 -12.81
C GLU A 35 -2.11 7.48 -13.76
N VAL A 36 -2.94 6.48 -13.44
CA VAL A 36 -3.21 5.35 -14.35
C VAL A 36 -3.81 5.85 -15.67
N ALA A 37 -4.81 6.73 -15.62
CA ALA A 37 -5.43 7.26 -16.83
C ALA A 37 -4.43 8.03 -17.71
N ARG A 38 -3.62 8.90 -17.11
CA ARG A 38 -2.59 9.65 -17.81
C ARG A 38 -1.50 8.75 -18.41
N GLU A 39 -0.99 7.78 -17.65
CA GLU A 39 0.12 6.91 -18.08
C GLU A 39 -0.32 5.83 -19.07
N SER A 40 -1.60 5.45 -19.08
CA SER A 40 -2.14 4.51 -20.07
C SER A 40 -2.15 5.07 -21.50
N GLY A 41 -2.18 6.40 -21.64
CA GLY A 41 -2.33 7.10 -22.92
C GLY A 41 -3.73 6.98 -23.53
N LEU A 42 -4.72 6.45 -22.81
CA LEU A 42 -6.08 6.20 -23.32
C LEU A 42 -7.09 7.31 -22.98
N GLY A 43 -6.71 8.28 -22.15
CA GLY A 43 -7.59 9.41 -21.78
C GLY A 43 -8.86 8.95 -21.05
N GLU A 44 -10.03 9.38 -21.52
CA GLU A 44 -11.33 9.04 -20.90
C GLU A 44 -11.63 7.54 -20.91
N GLU A 45 -11.17 6.81 -21.92
CA GLU A 45 -11.36 5.37 -22.02
C GLU A 45 -10.72 4.62 -20.84
N ALA A 46 -9.59 5.13 -20.32
CA ALA A 46 -8.95 4.54 -19.15
C ALA A 46 -9.86 4.54 -17.92
N TYR A 47 -10.62 5.62 -17.69
CA TYR A 47 -11.54 5.70 -16.55
C TYR A 47 -12.70 4.71 -16.69
N LEU A 48 -13.22 4.51 -17.91
CA LEU A 48 -14.26 3.50 -18.17
C LEU A 48 -13.75 2.08 -17.89
N ILE A 49 -12.52 1.78 -18.31
CA ILE A 49 -11.86 0.50 -18.04
C ILE A 49 -11.65 0.33 -16.53
N LEU A 50 -11.12 1.34 -15.83
CA LEU A 50 -10.91 1.32 -14.39
C LEU A 50 -12.21 1.04 -13.63
N ALA A 51 -13.30 1.74 -13.98
CA ALA A 51 -14.61 1.52 -13.38
C ALA A 51 -15.10 0.07 -13.57
N ARG A 52 -14.83 -0.54 -14.74
CA ARG A 52 -15.16 -1.94 -15.00
C ARG A 52 -14.30 -2.89 -14.16
N LEU A 53 -12.98 -2.68 -14.11
CA LEU A 53 -12.04 -3.50 -13.34
C LEU A 53 -12.38 -3.48 -11.84
N LEU A 54 -12.73 -2.30 -11.30
CA LEU A 54 -13.20 -2.11 -9.93
C LEU A 54 -14.50 -2.87 -9.67
N ARG A 55 -15.49 -2.74 -10.56
CA ARG A 55 -16.78 -3.44 -10.45
C ARG A 55 -16.63 -4.96 -10.50
N GLN A 56 -15.68 -5.45 -11.30
CA GLN A 56 -15.36 -6.88 -11.39
C GLN A 56 -14.46 -7.36 -10.25
N GLY A 57 -13.99 -6.47 -9.37
CA GLY A 57 -13.08 -6.81 -8.27
C GLY A 57 -11.71 -7.28 -8.75
N LEU A 58 -11.30 -6.95 -9.97
CA LEU A 58 -9.97 -7.27 -10.51
C LEU A 58 -8.90 -6.33 -9.96
N VAL A 59 -9.29 -5.09 -9.65
CA VAL A 59 -8.47 -4.11 -8.94
C VAL A 59 -9.26 -3.58 -7.76
N GLN A 60 -8.56 -3.05 -6.77
CA GLN A 60 -9.15 -2.49 -5.57
C GLN A 60 -8.42 -1.21 -5.17
N PRO A 61 -9.15 -0.20 -4.67
CA PRO A 61 -8.54 1.00 -4.14
C PRO A 61 -7.99 0.68 -2.74
N VAL A 62 -6.74 1.04 -2.50
CA VAL A 62 -6.05 0.83 -1.22
C VAL A 62 -5.44 2.14 -0.74
N GLU A 63 -5.15 2.23 0.57
CA GLU A 63 -4.34 3.32 1.10
C GLU A 63 -2.94 3.28 0.47
N GLY A 64 -2.44 4.43 0.04
CA GLY A 64 -1.11 4.59 -0.53
C GLY A 64 -0.01 4.49 0.53
N ALA A 65 1.23 4.27 0.08
CA ALA A 65 2.37 4.15 0.97
C ALA A 65 2.54 5.38 1.88
N ARG A 66 2.26 6.59 1.37
CA ARG A 66 2.39 7.83 2.14
C ARG A 66 1.40 7.88 3.30
N GLU A 67 0.12 7.58 3.04
CA GLU A 67 -0.92 7.60 4.06
C GLU A 67 -0.67 6.54 5.14
N LEU A 68 -0.28 5.34 4.74
CA LEU A 68 0.11 4.27 5.66
C LEU A 68 1.33 4.65 6.49
N CYS A 69 2.33 5.27 5.87
CA CYS A 69 3.56 5.67 6.54
C CYS A 69 3.25 6.63 7.69
N GLU A 70 2.46 7.67 7.44
CA GLU A 70 2.09 8.62 8.50
C GLU A 70 1.29 7.95 9.63
N ARG A 71 0.44 6.97 9.31
CA ARG A 71 -0.29 6.20 10.32
C ARG A 71 0.66 5.34 11.17
N ILE A 72 1.66 4.69 10.56
CA ILE A 72 2.68 3.90 11.27
C ILE A 72 3.58 4.80 12.12
N VAL A 73 3.97 5.97 11.61
CA VAL A 73 4.78 6.94 12.35
C VAL A 73 4.05 7.41 13.61
N ARG A 74 2.75 7.74 13.52
CA ARG A 74 1.95 8.09 14.69
C ARG A 74 1.89 6.98 15.73
N LEU A 75 1.79 5.72 15.30
CA LEU A 75 1.84 4.56 16.21
C LEU A 75 3.22 4.46 16.90
N LEU A 76 4.31 4.64 16.16
CA LEU A 76 5.65 4.64 16.72
C LEU A 76 5.85 5.77 17.74
N GLU A 77 5.39 6.97 17.42
CA GLU A 77 5.45 8.13 18.32
C GLU A 77 4.64 7.90 19.60
N ALA A 78 3.44 7.29 19.50
CA ALA A 78 2.63 6.95 20.66
C ALA A 78 3.30 5.93 21.59
N HIS A 79 4.06 4.97 21.05
CA HIS A 79 4.73 3.93 21.84
C HIS A 79 6.13 4.35 22.34
N LEU A 80 6.89 5.13 21.56
CA LEU A 80 8.30 5.39 21.82
C LEU A 80 8.61 6.86 22.13
N GLY A 81 7.65 7.76 21.96
CA GLY A 81 7.84 9.21 22.09
C GLY A 81 8.94 9.70 21.14
N GLY A 82 9.83 10.56 21.65
CA GLY A 82 10.95 11.12 20.87
C GLY A 82 11.93 10.08 20.30
N ARG A 83 11.95 8.84 20.83
CA ARG A 83 12.79 7.75 20.29
C ARG A 83 12.28 7.20 18.95
N ALA A 84 11.08 7.59 18.52
CA ALA A 84 10.50 7.19 17.23
C ALA A 84 11.18 7.86 16.03
N LYS A 85 11.78 9.05 16.22
CA LYS A 85 12.31 9.90 15.14
C LYS A 85 13.19 9.18 14.10
N PRO A 86 14.25 8.42 14.47
CA PRO A 86 15.09 7.73 13.49
C PRO A 86 14.36 6.61 12.74
N PHE A 87 13.30 6.03 13.32
CA PHE A 87 12.48 5.03 12.63
C PHE A 87 11.50 5.69 11.67
N ALA A 88 10.93 6.85 12.04
CA ALA A 88 10.04 7.61 11.19
C ALA A 88 10.73 8.10 9.92
N GLU A 89 11.98 8.57 10.02
CA GLU A 89 12.77 8.98 8.86
C GLU A 89 13.02 7.81 7.88
N ARG A 90 13.31 6.62 8.40
CA ARG A 90 13.48 5.41 7.58
C ARG A 90 12.20 5.01 6.85
N LEU A 91 11.05 5.04 7.53
CA LEU A 91 9.77 4.69 6.92
C LEU A 91 9.34 5.68 5.84
N ARG A 92 9.58 6.98 6.06
CA ARG A 92 9.28 8.03 5.08
C ARG A 92 10.13 7.94 3.81
N ALA A 93 11.26 7.23 3.85
CA ALA A 93 12.08 6.96 2.69
C ALA A 93 11.57 5.80 1.82
N CYS A 94 10.53 5.08 2.25
CA CYS A 94 9.94 4.00 1.46
C CYS A 94 9.08 4.55 0.32
N ASP A 95 9.35 4.07 -0.90
CA ASP A 95 8.72 4.49 -2.16
C ASP A 95 7.49 3.66 -2.55
N SER A 96 7.20 2.60 -1.81
CA SER A 96 6.18 1.61 -2.14
C SER A 96 5.57 0.99 -0.90
N ARG A 97 4.33 0.50 -1.03
CA ARG A 97 3.57 -0.13 0.05
C ARG A 97 4.31 -1.38 0.56
N GLU A 98 4.86 -2.20 -0.33
CA GLU A 98 5.57 -3.43 0.03
C GLU A 98 6.86 -3.14 0.81
N ARG A 99 7.66 -2.16 0.37
CA ARG A 99 8.86 -1.76 1.11
C ARG A 99 8.53 -1.13 2.44
N LEU A 100 7.45 -0.36 2.50
CA LEU A 100 6.99 0.22 3.76
C LEU A 100 6.55 -0.87 4.75
N GLU A 101 5.83 -1.90 4.29
CA GLU A 101 5.44 -3.04 5.12
C GLU A 101 6.66 -3.76 5.69
N GLU A 102 7.60 -4.12 4.83
CA GLU A 102 8.83 -4.82 5.23
C GLU A 102 9.64 -4.01 6.23
N GLU A 103 9.83 -2.71 5.96
CA GLU A 103 10.59 -1.82 6.81
C GLU A 103 9.88 -1.57 8.16
N ALA A 104 8.55 -1.43 8.16
CA ALA A 104 7.76 -1.30 9.38
C ALA A 104 7.89 -2.54 10.27
N LEU A 105 7.83 -3.75 9.70
CA LEU A 105 8.03 -4.99 10.44
C LEU A 105 9.46 -5.09 11.00
N LYS A 106 10.49 -4.68 10.25
CA LYS A 106 11.87 -4.60 10.74
C LYS A 106 12.02 -3.63 11.92
N VAL A 107 11.36 -2.47 11.84
CA VAL A 107 11.33 -1.49 12.93
C VAL A 107 10.67 -2.10 14.17
N ALA A 108 9.50 -2.73 14.04
CA ALA A 108 8.82 -3.37 15.15
C ALA A 108 9.68 -4.46 15.80
N LEU A 109 10.35 -5.29 15.00
CA LEU A 109 11.30 -6.30 15.49
C LEU A 109 12.47 -5.66 16.23
N LYS A 110 13.06 -4.58 15.70
CA LYS A 110 14.15 -3.87 16.37
C LYS A 110 13.70 -3.32 17.71
N VAL A 111 12.53 -2.67 17.77
CA VAL A 111 11.94 -2.18 19.02
C VAL A 111 11.75 -3.31 20.04
N LYS A 112 11.21 -4.45 19.59
CA LYS A 112 10.98 -5.65 20.40
C LYS A 112 12.27 -6.18 21.03
N LEU A 113 13.36 -6.17 20.27
CA LEU A 113 14.64 -6.75 20.69
C LEU A 113 15.50 -5.77 21.52
N THR A 114 15.44 -4.47 21.23
CA THR A 114 16.41 -3.50 21.79
C THR A 114 15.83 -2.47 22.73
N LEU A 115 14.51 -2.22 22.71
CA LEU A 115 13.89 -1.14 23.49
C LEU A 115 12.87 -1.67 24.48
N ASP A 116 11.80 -2.30 23.98
CA ASP A 116 10.69 -2.79 24.79
C ASP A 116 9.97 -3.91 24.02
N LYS A 117 10.00 -5.12 24.60
CA LYS A 117 9.39 -6.30 24.01
C LYS A 117 7.89 -6.15 23.80
N LYS A 118 7.17 -5.60 24.78
CA LYS A 118 5.71 -5.45 24.76
C LYS A 118 5.28 -4.41 23.73
N ALA A 119 6.01 -3.28 23.66
CA ALA A 119 5.77 -2.26 22.65
C ALA A 119 6.06 -2.79 21.23
N GLY A 120 7.16 -3.55 21.06
CA GLY A 120 7.49 -4.17 19.79
C GLY A 120 6.45 -5.19 19.31
N GLU A 121 5.92 -6.03 20.22
CA GLU A 121 4.83 -6.96 19.91
C GLU A 121 3.53 -6.25 19.54
N ALA A 122 3.18 -5.17 20.26
CA ALA A 122 2.00 -4.36 19.94
C ALA A 122 2.12 -3.69 18.56
N LEU A 123 3.30 -3.13 18.24
CA LEU A 123 3.61 -2.54 16.94
C LEU A 123 3.52 -3.58 15.82
N GLU A 124 4.13 -4.75 16.00
CA GLU A 124 4.10 -5.83 15.00
C GLU A 124 2.65 -6.23 14.67
N LYS A 125 1.81 -6.40 15.70
CA LYS A 125 0.40 -6.72 15.52
C LYS A 125 -0.35 -5.62 14.76
N ALA A 126 -0.19 -4.36 15.19
CA ALA A 126 -0.85 -3.23 14.55
C ALA A 126 -0.44 -3.06 13.08
N ILE A 127 0.85 -3.24 12.77
CA ILE A 127 1.36 -3.16 11.40
C ILE A 127 0.73 -4.25 10.53
N ARG A 128 0.69 -5.51 10.99
CA ARG A 128 0.04 -6.60 10.23
C ARG A 128 -1.45 -6.32 9.97
N GLU A 129 -2.14 -5.69 10.92
CA GLU A 129 -3.55 -5.30 10.75
C GLU A 129 -3.72 -4.16 9.73
N ILE A 130 -2.77 -3.22 9.66
CA ILE A 130 -2.76 -2.11 8.67
C ILE A 130 -2.54 -2.63 7.24
N PHE A 131 -1.70 -3.66 7.08
CA PHE A 131 -1.32 -4.14 5.74
C PHE A 131 -2.21 -5.24 5.17
N ARG A 132 -3.11 -5.80 5.98
CA ARG A 132 -4.11 -6.81 5.59
C ARG A 132 -5.06 -6.32 4.50
#